data_AF-A0A7Y0DA21-F1
#
_entry.id   AF-A0A7Y0DA21-F1
#
_cell.length_a   1.000
_cell.length_b   1.000
_cell.length_c   1.000
_cell.angle_alpha   90.00
_cell.angle_beta   90.00
_cell.angle_gamma   90.00
#
_symmetry.space_group_name_H-M   'P 1'
#
loop_
_entity.id
_entity.type
_entity.pdbx_description
1 polymer ?
#
loop_
_entity_poly.entity_id
_entity_poly.type
_entity_poly.pdbx_seq_one_letter_code
_entity_poly.pdbx_strand_id
1 'polypeptide(L)'
;AIQLEVPRAGTASQLLADQDRADVGAMFPSIGSRHGFSGAVAGGGGRHVVCLRALNLGQGANTVLGCAAVTVRNSSPVGYIDAVTTTATTTTVSGWVLDPDTTAPIAVHVYIDGSPTAVVANASRPDVGAVYGDGDLHGFNLTVPTSSGTHEVCIYAIDSQGGVNPLLGCRTVAYDNPTPVGSFDFANPGPNTITVGGWTLDPDTSAPIKVHVYVDNTPTVLLADGARSDIAAIYHNGDRHGFSGTIPATAGTHTVCLYGINTPTGTNTLLGCKTTTVDNPTPVGSFDFANPGPNTITVGGWALDPDTSAPIKVHVYVDNTPTVLLADGARSDIAAIYHNGDRHGFSGTIPATAGTHTVCLYGINTPTGTNTLLGCKTTTVDNPS
;
A
#
# COMPACT_ATOMS: atom_id res chain seq x y z
N ALA A 1 71.01 5.25 -21.84
CA ALA A 1 69.67 4.97 -21.31
C ALA A 1 68.89 4.27 -22.41
N ILE A 2 68.45 3.04 -22.18
CA ILE A 2 67.60 2.31 -23.12
C ILE A 2 66.18 2.40 -22.58
N GLN A 3 65.22 2.85 -23.39
CA GLN A 3 63.81 2.67 -23.05
C GLN A 3 63.40 1.26 -23.45
N LEU A 4 62.81 0.53 -22.53
CA LEU A 4 62.27 -0.80 -22.78
C LEU A 4 60.77 -0.72 -22.93
N GLU A 5 60.24 -1.32 -24.00
CA GLU A 5 58.80 -1.48 -24.19
C GLU A 5 58.38 -2.91 -23.85
N VAL A 6 57.30 -3.03 -23.08
CA VAL A 6 56.60 -4.28 -22.79
C VAL A 6 55.23 -4.29 -23.48
N PRO A 7 55.07 -4.94 -24.65
CA PRO A 7 53.78 -5.05 -25.30
C PRO A 7 52.87 -6.05 -24.57
N ARG A 8 51.67 -5.63 -24.20
CA ARG A 8 50.57 -6.46 -23.70
C ARG A 8 49.35 -6.22 -24.58
N ALA A 9 48.93 -7.18 -25.41
CA ALA A 9 47.64 -7.20 -26.13
C ALA A 9 47.04 -5.79 -26.50
N GLY A 10 47.86 -4.90 -27.09
CA GLY A 10 47.46 -3.55 -27.51
C GLY A 10 47.91 -2.36 -26.63
N THR A 11 48.55 -2.57 -25.47
CA THR A 11 49.13 -1.53 -24.60
C THR A 11 50.62 -1.76 -24.34
N ALA A 12 51.39 -0.68 -24.25
CA ALA A 12 52.83 -0.69 -24.05
C ALA A 12 53.19 -0.07 -22.70
N SER A 13 53.94 -0.79 -21.86
CA SER A 13 54.57 -0.21 -20.65
C SER A 13 56.03 0.15 -20.92
N GLN A 14 56.46 1.32 -20.47
CA GLN A 14 57.86 1.75 -20.61
C GLN A 14 58.63 1.57 -19.30
N LEU A 15 59.78 0.92 -19.38
CA LEU A 15 60.76 0.84 -18.29
C LEU A 15 62.06 1.51 -18.73
N LEU A 16 62.70 2.25 -17.83
CA LEU A 16 64.02 2.82 -18.08
C LEU A 16 65.09 1.81 -17.65
N ALA A 17 66.06 1.55 -18.53
CA ALA A 17 67.27 0.81 -18.17
C ALA A 17 68.34 1.79 -17.66
N ASP A 18 68.21 2.18 -16.40
CA ASP A 18 69.10 3.12 -15.70
C ASP A 18 69.69 2.56 -14.40
N GLN A 19 69.32 1.32 -14.03
CA GLN A 19 69.83 0.68 -12.83
C GLN A 19 71.30 0.27 -13.02
N ASP A 20 72.04 0.19 -11.92
CA ASP A 20 73.46 -0.11 -11.96
C ASP A 20 73.76 -1.57 -12.30
N ARG A 21 74.67 -1.78 -13.24
CA ARG A 21 75.26 -3.06 -13.62
C ARG A 21 76.77 -2.88 -13.75
N ALA A 22 77.45 -2.93 -12.61
CA ALA A 22 78.89 -2.71 -12.52
C ALA A 22 79.70 -3.67 -13.40
N ASP A 23 79.23 -4.90 -13.59
CA ASP A 23 79.82 -5.89 -14.50
C ASP A 23 79.76 -5.43 -15.96
N VAL A 24 78.62 -4.87 -16.39
CA VAL A 24 78.46 -4.29 -17.73
C VAL A 24 79.34 -3.04 -17.87
N GLY A 25 79.38 -2.18 -16.86
CA GLY A 25 80.24 -0.99 -16.86
C GLY A 25 81.74 -1.30 -16.92
N ALA A 26 82.17 -2.39 -16.28
CA ALA A 26 83.56 -2.86 -16.34
C ALA A 26 83.91 -3.45 -17.73
N MET A 27 82.96 -4.15 -18.36
CA MET A 27 83.14 -4.73 -19.69
C MET A 27 83.05 -3.68 -20.82
N PHE A 28 82.26 -2.62 -20.61
CA PHE A 28 82.08 -1.52 -21.56
C PHE A 28 82.31 -0.15 -20.89
N PRO A 29 83.57 0.23 -20.60
CA PRO A 29 83.86 1.43 -19.81
C PRO A 29 83.40 2.75 -20.44
N SER A 30 83.33 2.82 -21.78
CA SER A 30 82.95 4.04 -22.50
C SER A 30 81.44 4.35 -22.47
N ILE A 31 80.59 3.40 -22.09
CA ILE A 31 79.13 3.55 -22.05
C ILE A 31 78.55 3.54 -20.63
N GLY A 32 79.38 3.25 -19.61
CA GLY A 32 78.99 3.26 -18.20
C GLY A 32 78.16 2.06 -17.74
N SER A 33 77.83 2.01 -16.45
CA SER A 33 77.15 0.87 -15.80
C SER A 33 75.63 0.97 -15.72
N ARG A 34 75.02 2.12 -16.04
CA ARG A 34 73.57 2.37 -15.91
C ARG A 34 72.76 1.79 -17.07
N HIS A 35 72.66 0.46 -17.11
CA HIS A 35 71.94 -0.30 -18.15
C HIS A 35 71.15 -1.50 -17.58
N GLY A 36 71.08 -1.66 -16.26
CA GLY A 36 70.18 -2.61 -15.60
C GLY A 36 68.74 -2.12 -15.61
N PHE A 37 67.79 -3.05 -15.49
CA PHE A 37 66.37 -2.75 -15.42
C PHE A 37 65.64 -3.80 -14.58
N SER A 38 64.61 -3.37 -13.86
CA SER A 38 63.60 -4.21 -13.22
C SER A 38 62.30 -3.42 -13.12
N GLY A 39 61.16 -4.10 -13.16
CA GLY A 39 59.87 -3.45 -13.03
C GLY A 39 58.73 -4.46 -12.99
N ALA A 40 57.59 -4.02 -12.46
CA ALA A 40 56.34 -4.78 -12.50
C ALA A 40 55.43 -4.21 -13.59
N VAL A 41 54.71 -5.09 -14.28
CA VAL A 41 53.73 -4.71 -15.30
C VAL A 41 52.40 -5.35 -14.91
N ALA A 42 51.34 -4.55 -14.79
CA ALA A 42 50.02 -5.06 -14.46
C ALA A 42 49.50 -5.98 -15.58
N GLY A 43 49.15 -7.21 -15.20
CA GLY A 43 48.55 -8.21 -16.08
C GLY A 43 47.27 -8.75 -15.45
N GLY A 44 46.16 -8.75 -16.18
CA GLY A 44 44.96 -9.47 -15.76
C GLY A 44 45.16 -10.98 -15.90
N GLY A 45 44.27 -11.78 -15.34
CA GLY A 45 44.28 -13.24 -15.44
C GLY A 45 44.54 -13.79 -16.86
N GLY A 46 45.21 -14.94 -16.93
CA GLY A 46 45.43 -15.68 -18.16
C GLY A 46 46.85 -15.64 -18.69
N ARG A 47 47.04 -16.26 -19.86
CA ARG A 47 48.35 -16.39 -20.51
C ARG A 47 48.66 -15.16 -21.35
N HIS A 48 49.77 -14.51 -21.06
CA HIS A 48 50.32 -13.37 -21.79
C HIS A 48 51.66 -13.72 -22.42
N VAL A 49 51.98 -13.09 -23.53
CA VAL A 49 53.35 -13.09 -24.07
C VAL A 49 53.91 -11.69 -23.85
N VAL A 50 54.91 -11.62 -22.98
CA VAL A 50 55.61 -10.39 -22.63
C VAL A 50 56.91 -10.35 -23.42
N CYS A 51 57.06 -9.37 -24.30
CA CYS A 51 58.30 -9.14 -25.04
C CYS A 51 59.00 -7.90 -24.49
N LEU A 52 60.31 -7.97 -24.30
CA LEU A 52 61.14 -6.81 -24.00
C LEU A 52 61.73 -6.27 -25.30
N ARG A 53 61.49 -4.99 -25.59
CA ARG A 53 62.09 -4.29 -26.74
C ARG A 53 62.96 -3.15 -26.27
N ALA A 54 64.25 -3.17 -26.59
CA ALA A 54 65.13 -2.02 -26.49
C ALA A 54 64.82 -1.02 -27.61
N LEU A 55 64.36 0.16 -27.23
CA LEU A 55 64.10 1.26 -28.14
C LEU A 55 65.41 1.98 -28.45
N ASN A 56 65.67 2.22 -29.73
CA ASN A 56 66.83 2.97 -30.18
C ASN A 56 66.56 4.48 -30.02
N LEU A 57 67.53 5.20 -29.44
CA LEU A 57 67.43 6.66 -29.23
C LEU A 57 68.06 7.47 -30.37
N GLY A 58 68.68 6.80 -31.35
CA GLY A 58 69.31 7.42 -32.52
C GLY A 58 68.93 6.72 -33.83
N GLN A 59 69.79 6.81 -34.86
CA GLN A 59 69.55 6.08 -36.12
C GLN A 59 69.68 4.57 -35.91
N GLY A 60 68.73 3.81 -36.47
CA GLY A 60 68.71 2.34 -36.45
C GLY A 60 67.37 1.78 -35.93
N ALA A 61 67.30 0.46 -35.83
CA ALA A 61 66.07 -0.26 -35.46
C ALA A 61 66.00 -0.60 -33.96
N ASN A 62 64.78 -0.69 -33.43
CA ASN A 62 64.52 -1.25 -32.10
C ASN A 62 64.87 -2.74 -32.08
N THR A 63 65.39 -3.23 -30.95
CA THR A 63 65.82 -4.62 -30.80
C THR A 63 64.91 -5.36 -29.82
N VAL A 64 64.37 -6.52 -30.21
CA VAL A 64 63.67 -7.42 -29.28
C VAL A 64 64.74 -8.17 -28.48
N LEU A 65 64.79 -7.93 -27.17
CA LEU A 65 65.75 -8.59 -26.28
C LEU A 65 65.32 -10.02 -25.93
N GLY A 66 64.01 -10.28 -25.92
CA GLY A 66 63.43 -11.59 -25.68
C GLY A 66 61.93 -11.51 -25.43
N CYS A 67 61.25 -12.65 -25.56
CA CYS A 67 59.85 -12.79 -25.18
C CYS A 67 59.68 -13.97 -24.22
N ALA A 68 58.84 -13.82 -23.22
CA ALA A 68 58.48 -14.86 -22.28
C ALA A 68 56.96 -15.01 -22.24
N ALA A 69 56.48 -16.25 -22.25
CA ALA A 69 55.09 -16.54 -21.91
C ALA A 69 54.96 -16.55 -20.39
N VAL A 70 54.05 -15.73 -19.86
CA VAL A 70 53.73 -15.65 -18.44
C VAL A 70 52.24 -15.95 -18.26
N THR A 71 51.88 -16.66 -17.20
CA THR A 71 50.46 -16.90 -16.87
C THR A 71 50.18 -16.25 -15.54
N VAL A 72 49.28 -15.26 -15.54
CA VAL A 72 48.73 -14.68 -14.32
C VAL A 72 47.57 -15.57 -13.89
N ARG A 73 47.59 -16.04 -12.63
CA ARG A 73 46.46 -16.80 -12.09
C ARG A 73 45.33 -15.81 -11.80
N ASN A 74 44.13 -16.14 -12.28
CA ASN A 74 42.89 -15.56 -11.79
C ASN A 74 42.19 -16.66 -10.97
N SER A 75 41.99 -16.40 -9.69
CA SER A 75 41.40 -17.28 -8.71
C SER A 75 39.91 -16.98 -8.61
N SER A 76 39.07 -18.01 -8.75
CA SER A 76 37.63 -17.79 -8.65
C SER A 76 37.26 -17.25 -7.25
N PRO A 77 36.39 -16.23 -7.16
CA PRO A 77 35.91 -15.74 -5.88
C PRO A 77 35.28 -16.84 -5.03
N VAL A 78 35.38 -16.68 -3.72
CA VAL A 78 34.76 -17.56 -2.73
C VAL A 78 33.82 -16.76 -1.84
N GLY A 79 32.88 -17.41 -1.19
CA GLY A 79 31.95 -16.74 -0.30
C GLY A 79 30.97 -17.68 0.37
N TYR A 80 30.17 -17.10 1.26
CA TYR A 80 29.12 -17.81 1.97
C TYR A 80 27.91 -16.92 2.19
N ILE A 81 26.72 -17.54 2.17
CA ILE A 81 25.45 -16.89 2.46
C ILE A 81 25.11 -17.18 3.93
N ASP A 82 25.18 -16.16 4.78
CA ASP A 82 24.88 -16.28 6.20
C ASP A 82 23.37 -16.43 6.44
N ALA A 83 22.57 -15.57 5.80
CA ALA A 83 21.11 -15.59 5.94
C ALA A 83 20.39 -15.01 4.72
N VAL A 84 19.19 -15.55 4.47
CA VAL A 84 18.17 -14.98 3.58
C VAL A 84 16.86 -14.96 4.35
N THR A 85 16.34 -13.77 4.63
CA THR A 85 15.09 -13.57 5.40
C THR A 85 14.12 -12.71 4.62
N THR A 86 12.82 -12.99 4.70
CA THR A 86 11.78 -12.24 3.99
C THR A 86 10.69 -11.75 4.93
N THR A 87 10.10 -10.62 4.60
CA THR A 87 8.92 -10.01 5.23
C THR A 87 7.83 -9.85 4.18
N ALA A 88 6.67 -9.28 4.56
CA ALA A 88 5.61 -8.95 3.60
C ALA A 88 6.05 -8.03 2.44
N THR A 89 7.13 -7.25 2.61
CA THR A 89 7.53 -6.20 1.66
C THR A 89 9.00 -6.18 1.29
N THR A 90 9.84 -7.00 1.91
CA THR A 90 11.30 -6.97 1.69
C THR A 90 11.95 -8.34 1.88
N THR A 91 12.99 -8.61 1.11
CA THR A 91 13.93 -9.71 1.33
C THR A 91 15.31 -9.15 1.68
N THR A 92 15.89 -9.62 2.79
CA THR A 92 17.24 -9.26 3.25
C THR A 92 18.18 -10.46 3.09
N VAL A 93 19.34 -10.20 2.49
CA VAL A 93 20.39 -11.19 2.24
C VAL A 93 21.68 -10.71 2.89
N SER A 94 22.37 -11.60 3.60
CA SER A 94 23.66 -11.31 4.21
C SER A 94 24.66 -12.45 4.02
N GLY A 95 25.94 -12.12 4.08
CA GLY A 95 27.01 -13.07 3.86
C GLY A 95 28.36 -12.39 3.74
N TRP A 96 29.30 -13.09 3.12
CA TRP A 96 30.60 -12.53 2.73
C TRP A 96 31.05 -13.11 1.40
N VAL A 97 31.87 -12.33 0.67
CA VAL A 97 32.57 -12.77 -0.53
C VAL A 97 33.97 -12.19 -0.55
N LEU A 98 34.92 -12.94 -1.10
CA LEU A 98 36.32 -12.57 -1.23
C LEU A 98 36.84 -13.09 -2.56
N ASP A 99 37.63 -12.27 -3.25
CA ASP A 99 38.39 -12.69 -4.42
C ASP A 99 39.88 -12.76 -4.00
N PRO A 100 40.51 -13.95 -4.03
CA PRO A 100 41.91 -14.12 -3.59
C PRO A 100 42.93 -13.29 -4.36
N ASP A 101 42.53 -12.68 -5.50
CA ASP A 101 43.43 -11.86 -6.28
C ASP A 101 43.39 -10.37 -5.91
N THR A 102 42.60 -9.96 -4.90
CA THR A 102 42.53 -8.58 -4.41
C THR A 102 42.18 -8.47 -2.92
N THR A 103 42.74 -7.46 -2.25
CA THR A 103 42.34 -7.11 -0.86
C THR A 103 41.18 -6.11 -0.81
N ALA A 104 40.72 -5.61 -1.97
CA ALA A 104 39.59 -4.69 -2.05
C ALA A 104 38.26 -5.46 -2.05
N PRO A 105 37.19 -4.93 -1.43
CA PRO A 105 35.88 -5.56 -1.47
C PRO A 105 35.37 -5.68 -2.92
N ILE A 106 34.78 -6.82 -3.25
CA ILE A 106 34.21 -7.10 -4.57
C ILE A 106 32.69 -6.87 -4.60
N ALA A 107 32.13 -6.84 -5.81
CA ALA A 107 30.69 -6.78 -5.99
C ALA A 107 30.03 -8.15 -5.78
N VAL A 108 28.78 -8.12 -5.32
CA VAL A 108 27.87 -9.25 -5.18
C VAL A 108 26.64 -8.94 -6.00
N HIS A 109 26.21 -9.88 -6.84
CA HIS A 109 24.91 -9.79 -7.52
C HIS A 109 23.92 -10.73 -6.85
N VAL A 110 22.82 -10.15 -6.37
CA VAL A 110 21.68 -10.88 -5.81
C VAL A 110 20.56 -10.85 -6.83
N TYR A 111 20.10 -12.02 -7.27
CA TYR A 111 18.97 -12.18 -8.17
C TYR A 111 17.78 -12.65 -7.37
N ILE A 112 16.67 -11.91 -7.41
CA ILE A 112 15.37 -12.32 -6.86
C ILE A 112 14.44 -12.56 -8.04
N ASP A 113 14.00 -13.80 -8.22
CA ASP A 113 13.19 -14.25 -9.37
C ASP A 113 13.80 -13.83 -10.73
N GLY A 114 15.12 -13.90 -10.82
CA GLY A 114 15.89 -13.50 -12.01
C GLY A 114 16.14 -11.99 -12.15
N SER A 115 15.60 -11.14 -11.26
CA SER A 115 15.85 -9.69 -11.26
C SER A 115 17.10 -9.34 -10.44
N PRO A 116 18.16 -8.76 -11.06
CA PRO A 116 19.42 -8.49 -10.38
C PRO A 116 19.43 -7.21 -9.55
N THR A 117 20.07 -7.26 -8.38
CA THR A 117 20.49 -6.11 -7.58
C THR A 117 21.96 -6.31 -7.18
N ALA A 118 22.78 -5.26 -7.29
CA ALA A 118 24.20 -5.32 -6.93
C ALA A 118 24.49 -4.63 -5.59
N VAL A 119 25.43 -5.18 -4.83
CA VAL A 119 25.97 -4.59 -3.60
C VAL A 119 27.48 -4.81 -3.54
N VAL A 120 28.24 -3.91 -2.90
CA VAL A 120 29.68 -4.11 -2.65
C VAL A 120 29.85 -4.73 -1.26
N ALA A 121 30.67 -5.77 -1.15
CA ALA A 121 30.89 -6.50 0.09
C ALA A 121 31.92 -5.82 1.01
N ASN A 122 31.64 -4.57 1.42
CA ASN A 122 32.55 -3.75 2.21
C ASN A 122 32.27 -3.73 3.72
N ALA A 123 31.39 -4.59 4.23
CA ALA A 123 31.15 -4.70 5.67
C ALA A 123 32.30 -5.48 6.34
N SER A 124 32.60 -5.14 7.59
CA SER A 124 33.68 -5.77 8.34
C SER A 124 33.35 -7.21 8.76
N ARG A 125 34.27 -8.13 8.46
CA ARG A 125 34.30 -9.55 8.79
C ARG A 125 35.71 -9.97 9.24
N PRO A 126 36.10 -9.61 10.47
CA PRO A 126 37.44 -9.95 10.99
C PRO A 126 37.67 -11.47 11.10
N ASP A 127 36.59 -12.25 11.24
CA ASP A 127 36.63 -13.71 11.20
C ASP A 127 37.07 -14.24 9.84
N VAL A 128 36.61 -13.64 8.75
CA VAL A 128 37.03 -13.96 7.38
C VAL A 128 38.46 -13.47 7.14
N GLY A 129 38.75 -12.22 7.53
CA GLY A 129 40.09 -11.64 7.41
C GLY A 129 41.17 -12.45 8.12
N ALA A 130 40.87 -13.01 9.31
CA ALA A 130 41.79 -13.87 10.06
C ALA A 130 42.11 -15.20 9.35
N VAL A 131 41.17 -15.73 8.55
CA VAL A 131 41.35 -17.01 7.83
C VAL A 131 42.09 -16.81 6.51
N TYR A 132 41.74 -15.76 5.75
CA TYR A 132 42.23 -15.59 4.38
C TYR A 132 43.39 -14.59 4.26
N GLY A 133 43.54 -13.65 5.21
CA GLY A 133 44.65 -12.69 5.23
C GLY A 133 44.50 -11.47 4.31
N ASP A 134 43.37 -11.33 3.61
CA ASP A 134 43.15 -10.27 2.60
C ASP A 134 42.33 -9.07 3.16
N GLY A 135 42.47 -8.80 4.45
CA GLY A 135 41.74 -7.74 5.16
C GLY A 135 40.33 -8.13 5.61
N ASP A 136 39.64 -7.23 6.31
CA ASP A 136 38.36 -7.53 6.97
C ASP A 136 37.13 -7.12 6.14
N LEU A 137 37.28 -6.36 5.06
CA LEU A 137 36.15 -5.76 4.34
C LEU A 137 35.63 -6.70 3.25
N HIS A 138 34.90 -7.73 3.66
CA HIS A 138 34.39 -8.79 2.77
C HIS A 138 32.92 -9.16 3.02
N GLY A 139 32.24 -8.53 3.98
CA GLY A 139 30.85 -8.79 4.31
C GLY A 139 29.86 -8.01 3.44
N PHE A 140 28.69 -8.58 3.18
CA PHE A 140 27.57 -7.87 2.54
C PHE A 140 26.27 -8.02 3.34
N ASN A 141 25.43 -6.99 3.29
CA ASN A 141 24.05 -7.00 3.77
C ASN A 141 23.22 -6.13 2.83
N LEU A 142 22.23 -6.74 2.17
CA LEU A 142 21.39 -6.08 1.17
C LEU A 142 19.92 -6.37 1.49
N THR A 143 19.10 -5.32 1.55
CA THR A 143 17.65 -5.44 1.62
C THR A 143 17.02 -4.96 0.31
N VAL A 144 16.21 -5.81 -0.30
CA VAL A 144 15.55 -5.56 -1.58
C VAL A 144 14.03 -5.58 -1.35
N PRO A 145 13.28 -4.57 -1.83
CA PRO A 145 11.81 -4.63 -1.81
C PRO A 145 11.30 -5.83 -2.60
N THR A 146 10.41 -6.63 -2.00
CA THR A 146 9.76 -7.80 -2.61
C THR A 146 8.28 -7.80 -2.28
N SER A 147 7.47 -8.52 -3.06
CA SER A 147 6.08 -8.79 -2.66
C SER A 147 6.03 -9.87 -1.58
N SER A 148 4.84 -10.10 -1.02
CA SER A 148 4.59 -11.34 -0.28
C SER A 148 4.54 -12.54 -1.25
N GLY A 149 4.72 -13.74 -0.71
CA GLY A 149 4.77 -14.98 -1.47
C GLY A 149 6.14 -15.66 -1.48
N THR A 150 6.31 -16.57 -2.42
CA THR A 150 7.53 -17.37 -2.57
C THR A 150 8.46 -16.74 -3.59
N HIS A 151 9.73 -16.58 -3.25
CA HIS A 151 10.78 -16.01 -4.08
C HIS A 151 12.00 -16.93 -4.13
N GLU A 152 12.65 -17.01 -5.29
CA GLU A 152 13.96 -17.62 -5.44
C GLU A 152 15.05 -16.54 -5.41
N VAL A 153 16.02 -16.69 -4.50
CA VAL A 153 17.11 -15.75 -4.27
C VAL A 153 18.44 -16.42 -4.59
N CYS A 154 19.10 -16.02 -5.67
CA CYS A 154 20.40 -16.55 -6.10
C CYS A 154 21.51 -15.50 -5.95
N ILE A 155 22.62 -15.85 -5.31
CA ILE A 155 23.72 -14.92 -5.00
C ILE A 155 24.97 -15.32 -5.78
N TYR A 156 25.56 -14.36 -6.51
CA TYR A 156 26.80 -14.51 -7.24
C TYR A 156 27.88 -13.59 -6.70
N ALA A 157 29.10 -14.10 -6.55
CA ALA A 157 30.28 -13.27 -6.33
C ALA A 157 30.84 -12.80 -7.68
N ILE A 158 31.23 -11.53 -7.77
CA ILE A 158 31.72 -10.93 -9.02
C ILE A 158 33.24 -10.87 -9.01
N ASP A 159 33.85 -11.53 -10.00
CA ASP A 159 35.30 -11.63 -10.17
C ASP A 159 35.93 -10.27 -10.45
N SER A 160 36.99 -9.94 -9.71
CA SER A 160 37.63 -8.62 -9.73
C SER A 160 38.50 -8.38 -10.97
N GLN A 161 38.97 -9.44 -11.63
CA GLN A 161 39.87 -9.36 -12.78
C GLN A 161 39.22 -9.74 -14.12
N GLY A 162 37.93 -10.10 -14.09
CA GLY A 162 37.22 -10.66 -15.21
C GLY A 162 37.43 -12.17 -15.28
N GLY A 163 36.34 -12.91 -15.12
CA GLY A 163 36.35 -14.36 -15.00
C GLY A 163 34.93 -14.94 -14.94
N VAL A 164 34.81 -16.20 -14.51
CA VAL A 164 33.50 -16.78 -14.20
C VAL A 164 33.06 -16.22 -12.86
N ASN A 165 31.86 -15.65 -12.80
CA ASN A 165 31.23 -15.22 -11.55
C ASN A 165 30.56 -16.44 -10.89
N PRO A 166 31.10 -16.99 -9.80
CA PRO A 166 30.55 -18.20 -9.20
C PRO A 166 29.20 -17.92 -8.53
N LEU A 167 28.26 -18.83 -8.73
CA LEU A 167 27.02 -18.91 -7.95
C LEU A 167 27.37 -19.46 -6.57
N LEU A 168 27.15 -18.66 -5.52
CA LEU A 168 27.31 -19.09 -4.13
C LEU A 168 26.18 -20.02 -3.69
N GLY A 169 24.97 -19.75 -4.20
CA GLY A 169 23.81 -20.60 -4.00
C GLY A 169 22.50 -19.88 -4.25
N CYS A 170 21.44 -20.67 -4.38
CA CYS A 170 20.06 -20.20 -4.42
C CYS A 170 19.33 -20.62 -3.13
N ARG A 171 18.40 -19.79 -2.67
CA ARG A 171 17.50 -20.05 -1.54
C ARG A 171 16.08 -19.70 -1.94
N THR A 172 15.15 -20.61 -1.71
CA THR A 172 13.72 -20.31 -1.78
C THR A 172 13.29 -19.78 -0.43
N VAL A 173 12.72 -18.59 -0.42
CA VAL A 173 12.11 -17.98 0.77
C VAL A 173 10.64 -17.75 0.51
N ALA A 174 9.81 -17.92 1.54
CA ALA A 174 8.39 -17.67 1.45
C ALA A 174 7.95 -16.82 2.65
N TYR A 175 7.18 -15.78 2.36
CA TYR A 175 6.42 -15.07 3.38
C TYR A 175 4.94 -15.47 3.27
N ASP A 176 4.48 -16.29 4.21
CA ASP A 176 3.07 -16.62 4.38
C ASP A 176 2.38 -15.43 5.05
N ASN A 177 1.84 -14.52 4.23
CA ASN A 177 1.13 -13.34 4.71
C ASN A 177 -0.15 -13.77 5.48
N PRO A 178 -0.22 -13.52 6.80
CA PRO A 178 -1.40 -13.81 7.59
C PRO A 178 -2.59 -12.95 7.14
N THR A 179 -3.74 -13.58 6.92
CA THR A 179 -4.96 -12.85 6.61
C THR A 179 -5.52 -12.11 7.84
N PRO A 180 -6.21 -10.97 7.69
CA PRO A 180 -6.91 -10.32 8.79
C PRO A 180 -7.84 -11.27 9.54
N VAL A 181 -7.95 -11.06 10.84
CA VAL A 181 -8.93 -11.72 11.70
C VAL A 181 -9.90 -10.70 12.25
N GLY A 182 -11.12 -11.11 12.57
CA GLY A 182 -12.11 -10.19 13.11
C GLY A 182 -13.48 -10.83 13.30
N SER A 183 -14.42 -9.99 13.72
CA SER A 183 -15.81 -10.37 13.94
C SER A 183 -16.75 -9.29 13.43
N PHE A 184 -17.80 -9.74 12.74
CA PHE A 184 -18.96 -8.91 12.43
C PHE A 184 -20.01 -9.06 13.54
N ASP A 185 -19.97 -8.16 14.52
CA ASP A 185 -20.75 -8.30 15.75
C ASP A 185 -22.24 -8.02 15.50
N PHE A 186 -22.59 -6.88 14.89
CA PHE A 186 -24.00 -6.49 14.69
C PHE A 186 -24.26 -5.70 13.40
N ALA A 187 -25.51 -5.76 12.93
CA ALA A 187 -26.05 -4.97 11.83
C ALA A 187 -27.48 -4.52 12.18
N ASN A 188 -27.58 -3.37 12.86
CA ASN A 188 -28.83 -2.89 13.43
C ASN A 188 -29.50 -1.91 12.46
N PRO A 189 -30.74 -2.16 12.02
CA PRO A 189 -31.45 -1.24 11.16
C PRO A 189 -31.93 -0.02 11.97
N GLY A 190 -32.01 1.13 11.30
CA GLY A 190 -32.66 2.35 11.78
C GLY A 190 -33.36 3.06 10.61
N PRO A 191 -34.05 4.19 10.83
CA PRO A 191 -34.76 4.88 9.76
C PRO A 191 -33.82 5.22 8.60
N ASN A 192 -34.07 4.62 7.44
CA ASN A 192 -33.24 4.72 6.23
C ASN A 192 -31.72 4.50 6.43
N THR A 193 -31.33 3.70 7.43
CA THR A 193 -29.91 3.45 7.74
C THR A 193 -29.69 2.05 8.31
N ILE A 194 -28.45 1.56 8.23
CA ILE A 194 -27.98 0.37 8.93
C ILE A 194 -26.71 0.74 9.69
N THR A 195 -26.70 0.54 11.00
CA THR A 195 -25.50 0.68 11.83
C THR A 195 -24.83 -0.67 12.01
N VAL A 196 -23.57 -0.77 11.59
CA VAL A 196 -22.74 -1.97 11.72
C VAL A 196 -21.64 -1.74 12.74
N GLY A 197 -21.16 -2.82 13.35
CA GLY A 197 -19.99 -2.75 14.22
C GLY A 197 -19.36 -4.11 14.45
N GLY A 198 -18.12 -4.05 14.92
CA GLY A 198 -17.29 -5.22 15.14
C GLY A 198 -15.84 -4.84 15.43
N TRP A 199 -14.93 -5.77 15.13
CA TRP A 199 -13.50 -5.53 15.18
C TRP A 199 -12.79 -6.32 14.09
N THR A 200 -11.64 -5.84 13.65
CA THR A 200 -10.72 -6.61 12.81
C THR A 200 -9.30 -6.08 12.99
N LEU A 201 -8.33 -6.98 12.91
CA LEU A 201 -6.91 -6.67 12.92
C LEU A 201 -6.18 -7.50 11.88
N ASP A 202 -5.05 -6.98 11.43
CA ASP A 202 -4.11 -7.68 10.56
C ASP A 202 -2.86 -8.03 11.39
N PRO A 203 -2.47 -9.31 11.51
CA PRO A 203 -1.28 -9.69 12.26
C PRO A 203 0.02 -9.03 11.77
N ASP A 204 0.06 -8.53 10.53
CA ASP A 204 1.24 -7.87 9.95
C ASP A 204 1.44 -6.43 10.45
N THR A 205 0.46 -5.83 11.14
CA THR A 205 0.56 -4.44 11.61
C THR A 205 -0.23 -4.16 12.88
N SER A 206 0.29 -3.25 13.71
CA SER A 206 -0.44 -2.70 14.87
C SER A 206 -1.31 -1.50 14.51
N ALA A 207 -1.20 -0.99 13.29
CA ALA A 207 -2.03 0.12 12.81
C ALA A 207 -3.45 -0.37 12.45
N PRO A 208 -4.48 0.47 12.62
CA PRO A 208 -5.84 0.17 12.17
C PRO A 208 -5.89 -0.17 10.67
N ILE A 209 -6.70 -1.16 10.32
CA ILE A 209 -6.95 -1.56 8.93
C ILE A 209 -8.31 -1.08 8.42
N LYS A 210 -8.47 -1.07 7.10
CA LYS A 210 -9.75 -0.72 6.47
C LYS A 210 -10.75 -1.86 6.61
N VAL A 211 -12.02 -1.51 6.68
CA VAL A 211 -13.16 -2.44 6.61
C VAL A 211 -14.02 -2.04 5.43
N HIS A 212 -14.20 -2.94 4.47
CA HIS A 212 -15.16 -2.73 3.40
C HIS A 212 -16.52 -3.30 3.82
N VAL A 213 -17.52 -2.42 3.91
CA VAL A 213 -18.91 -2.76 4.18
C VAL A 213 -19.65 -2.76 2.85
N TYR A 214 -20.33 -3.84 2.50
CA TYR A 214 -21.18 -3.93 1.32
C TYR A 214 -22.62 -4.07 1.75
N VAL A 215 -23.48 -3.11 1.36
CA VAL A 215 -24.94 -3.23 1.47
C VAL A 215 -25.48 -3.48 0.06
N ASP A 216 -25.99 -4.69 -0.18
CA ASP A 216 -26.43 -5.15 -1.51
C ASP A 216 -25.42 -4.87 -2.64
N ASN A 217 -24.14 -5.18 -2.35
CA ASN A 217 -22.99 -4.94 -3.23
C ASN A 217 -22.55 -3.46 -3.38
N THR A 218 -23.20 -2.52 -2.71
CA THR A 218 -22.77 -1.12 -2.67
C THR A 218 -21.73 -0.92 -1.55
N PRO A 219 -20.48 -0.52 -1.88
CA PRO A 219 -19.40 -0.44 -0.89
C PRO A 219 -19.41 0.87 -0.10
N THR A 220 -19.07 0.77 1.18
CA THR A 220 -18.68 1.86 2.08
C THR A 220 -17.41 1.43 2.81
N VAL A 221 -16.45 2.35 3.02
CA VAL A 221 -15.20 2.04 3.71
C VAL A 221 -15.23 2.64 5.11
N LEU A 222 -14.97 1.80 6.11
CA LEU A 222 -14.70 2.21 7.49
C LEU A 222 -13.22 1.97 7.82
N LEU A 223 -12.76 2.55 8.92
CA LEU A 223 -11.47 2.27 9.53
C LEU A 223 -11.70 1.57 10.88
N ALA A 224 -10.94 0.53 11.18
CA ALA A 224 -11.02 -0.19 12.45
C ALA A 224 -10.20 0.48 13.54
N ASP A 225 -10.42 1.77 13.80
CA ASP A 225 -9.57 2.57 14.69
C ASP A 225 -10.13 2.81 16.10
N GLY A 226 -11.28 2.22 16.41
CA GLY A 226 -11.92 2.24 17.72
C GLY A 226 -11.20 1.35 18.73
N ALA A 227 -11.26 1.74 20.01
CA ALA A 227 -10.58 1.02 21.08
C ALA A 227 -11.27 -0.31 21.44
N ARG A 228 -10.48 -1.38 21.54
CA ARG A 228 -10.85 -2.75 21.92
C ARG A 228 -9.73 -3.36 22.78
N SER A 229 -9.67 -2.94 24.03
CA SER A 229 -8.67 -3.42 25.00
C SER A 229 -8.78 -4.92 25.28
N ASP A 230 -9.99 -5.48 25.15
CA ASP A 230 -10.25 -6.91 25.21
C ASP A 230 -9.51 -7.69 24.10
N ILE A 231 -9.49 -7.14 22.89
CA ILE A 231 -8.77 -7.73 21.75
C ILE A 231 -7.26 -7.54 21.90
N ALA A 232 -6.81 -6.37 22.38
CA ALA A 232 -5.40 -6.11 22.65
C ALA A 232 -4.79 -7.09 23.66
N ALA A 233 -5.56 -7.52 24.66
CA ALA A 233 -5.13 -8.47 25.67
C ALA A 233 -4.91 -9.89 25.13
N ILE A 234 -5.57 -10.26 24.01
CA ILE A 234 -5.48 -11.58 23.38
C ILE A 234 -4.39 -11.61 22.31
N TYR A 235 -4.37 -10.59 21.43
CA TYR A 235 -3.52 -10.59 20.24
C TYR A 235 -2.24 -9.78 20.38
N HIS A 236 -2.11 -8.98 21.44
CA HIS A 236 -0.92 -8.15 21.71
C HIS A 236 -0.48 -7.25 20.54
N ASN A 237 -1.45 -6.79 19.73
CA ASN A 237 -1.20 -6.04 18.49
C ASN A 237 -1.75 -4.60 18.54
N GLY A 238 -1.78 -3.97 19.72
CA GLY A 238 -2.45 -2.68 19.94
C GLY A 238 -3.96 -2.78 20.21
N ASP A 239 -4.59 -1.68 20.60
CA ASP A 239 -6.00 -1.63 21.00
C ASP A 239 -6.94 -0.98 19.99
N ARG A 240 -6.42 -0.40 18.90
CA ARG A 240 -7.22 0.28 17.88
C ARG A 240 -7.60 -0.68 16.76
N HIS A 241 -8.59 -1.53 17.02
CA HIS A 241 -9.07 -2.58 16.09
C HIS A 241 -10.60 -2.68 16.01
N GLY A 242 -11.33 -1.85 16.74
CA GLY A 242 -12.79 -1.80 16.68
C GLY A 242 -13.29 -0.92 15.53
N PHE A 243 -14.44 -1.24 14.95
CA PHE A 243 -15.12 -0.37 14.00
C PHE A 243 -16.61 -0.24 14.35
N SER A 244 -17.18 0.91 14.02
CA SER A 244 -18.62 1.14 14.01
C SER A 244 -18.93 2.20 12.95
N GLY A 245 -20.06 2.07 12.26
CA GLY A 245 -20.48 3.05 11.27
C GLY A 245 -21.94 2.90 10.88
N THR A 246 -22.57 4.00 10.50
CA THR A 246 -23.95 4.05 10.02
C THR A 246 -23.95 4.28 8.51
N ILE A 247 -24.51 3.33 7.76
CA ILE A 247 -24.57 3.32 6.30
C ILE A 247 -26.00 3.67 5.87
N PRO A 248 -26.21 4.61 4.94
CA PRO A 248 -27.53 4.85 4.36
C PRO A 248 -28.08 3.59 3.68
N ALA A 249 -29.34 3.28 3.92
CA ALA A 249 -30.05 2.16 3.31
C ALA A 249 -31.51 2.53 3.07
N THR A 250 -32.11 2.07 1.98
CA THR A 250 -33.54 2.32 1.74
C THR A 250 -34.41 1.44 2.64
N ALA A 251 -35.72 1.66 2.64
CA ALA A 251 -36.63 0.69 3.25
C ALA A 251 -36.56 -0.66 2.51
N GLY A 252 -36.59 -1.76 3.27
CA GLY A 252 -36.57 -3.11 2.72
C GLY A 252 -35.52 -4.02 3.37
N THR A 253 -35.43 -5.24 2.86
CA THR A 253 -34.47 -6.24 3.33
C THR A 253 -33.15 -6.11 2.58
N HIS A 254 -32.06 -5.99 3.35
CA HIS A 254 -30.70 -5.79 2.85
C HIS A 254 -29.77 -6.91 3.30
N THR A 255 -28.84 -7.29 2.44
CA THR A 255 -27.70 -8.14 2.82
C THR A 255 -26.47 -7.27 3.04
N VAL A 256 -25.87 -7.39 4.22
CA VAL A 256 -24.69 -6.64 4.64
C VAL A 256 -23.53 -7.59 4.82
N CYS A 257 -22.46 -7.41 4.04
CA CYS A 257 -21.24 -8.22 4.13
C CYS A 257 -20.03 -7.34 4.44
N LEU A 258 -19.19 -7.77 5.39
CA LEU A 258 -18.02 -7.01 5.82
C LEU A 258 -16.73 -7.76 5.51
N TYR A 259 -15.73 -7.05 5.01
CA TYR A 259 -14.40 -7.57 4.75
C TYR A 259 -13.33 -6.76 5.52
N GLY A 260 -12.47 -7.47 6.25
CA GLY A 260 -11.22 -6.91 6.77
C GLY A 260 -10.19 -6.86 5.65
N ILE A 261 -9.62 -5.68 5.41
CA ILE A 261 -8.69 -5.45 4.29
C ILE A 261 -7.27 -5.66 4.74
N ASN A 262 -6.60 -6.62 4.10
CA ASN A 262 -5.22 -6.97 4.38
C ASN A 262 -4.28 -5.84 3.95
N THR A 263 -3.27 -5.53 4.76
CA THR A 263 -2.31 -4.47 4.50
C THR A 263 -0.87 -4.94 4.72
N PRO A 264 0.09 -4.60 3.84
CA PRO A 264 -0.07 -3.73 2.67
C PRO A 264 -0.65 -4.44 1.43
N THR A 265 -0.56 -5.76 1.38
CA THR A 265 -1.01 -6.59 0.25
C THR A 265 -1.42 -7.94 0.80
N GLY A 266 -2.40 -8.61 0.22
CA GLY A 266 -2.73 -9.96 0.61
C GLY A 266 -4.19 -10.29 0.34
N THR A 267 -4.64 -11.40 0.89
CA THR A 267 -6.04 -11.82 0.76
C THR A 267 -6.86 -11.15 1.85
N ASN A 268 -7.94 -10.48 1.46
CA ASN A 268 -8.91 -9.88 2.38
C ASN A 268 -9.78 -10.97 3.02
N THR A 269 -10.19 -10.77 4.26
CA THR A 269 -11.00 -11.74 5.01
C THR A 269 -12.46 -11.32 5.01
N LEU A 270 -13.37 -12.21 4.59
CA LEU A 270 -14.81 -12.04 4.84
C LEU A 270 -15.07 -12.23 6.34
N LEU A 271 -15.40 -11.14 7.03
CA LEU A 271 -15.74 -11.16 8.46
C LEU A 271 -17.13 -11.76 8.71
N GLY A 272 -18.00 -11.68 7.71
CA GLY A 272 -19.32 -12.31 7.71
C GLY A 272 -20.34 -11.53 6.90
N CYS A 273 -21.51 -12.13 6.73
CA CYS A 273 -22.69 -11.48 6.17
C CYS A 273 -23.88 -11.61 7.12
N LYS A 274 -24.72 -10.57 7.21
CA LYS A 274 -25.97 -10.56 7.96
C LYS A 274 -27.07 -9.96 7.09
N THR A 275 -28.29 -10.46 7.25
CA THR A 275 -29.48 -9.88 6.64
C THR A 275 -30.20 -9.04 7.69
N THR A 276 -30.65 -7.85 7.30
CA THR A 276 -31.41 -6.94 8.16
C THR A 276 -32.51 -6.27 7.36
N THR A 277 -33.58 -5.85 8.02
CA THR A 277 -34.71 -5.17 7.38
C THR A 277 -34.81 -3.76 7.93
N VAL A 278 -34.72 -2.79 7.03
CA VAL A 278 -34.89 -1.37 7.32
C VAL A 278 -36.36 -1.04 7.18
N ASP A 279 -36.99 -0.68 8.29
CA ASP A 279 -38.36 -0.20 8.30
C ASP A 279 -38.39 1.32 8.05
N ASN A 280 -39.42 1.76 7.34
CA ASN A 280 -39.75 3.16 7.11
C ASN A 280 -41.29 3.26 7.02
N PRO A 281 -41.98 3.21 8.18
CA PRO A 281 -43.44 3.21 8.23
C PRO A 281 -44.01 4.51 7.66
N THR A 282 -45.10 4.41 6.89
CA THR A 282 -45.76 5.60 6.32
C THR A 282 -46.42 6.47 7.40
N PRO A 283 -46.63 7.78 7.17
CA PRO A 283 -47.24 8.65 8.16
C PRO A 283 -48.69 8.24 8.45
N VAL A 284 -49.17 8.56 9.64
CA VAL A 284 -50.57 8.37 10.04
C VAL A 284 -51.18 9.72 10.42
N GLY A 285 -52.48 9.88 10.21
CA GLY A 285 -53.14 11.15 10.48
C GLY A 285 -54.63 11.14 10.18
N SER A 286 -55.25 12.28 10.42
CA SER A 286 -56.67 12.52 10.15
C SER A 286 -56.87 13.88 9.50
N PHE A 287 -57.73 13.90 8.47
CA PHE A 287 -58.28 15.13 7.91
C PHE A 287 -59.60 15.48 8.61
N ASP A 288 -59.52 16.30 9.65
CA ASP A 288 -60.64 16.56 10.56
C ASP A 288 -61.71 17.45 9.90
N PHE A 289 -61.34 18.59 9.32
CA PHE A 289 -62.30 19.53 8.72
C PHE A 289 -61.77 20.32 7.51
N ALA A 290 -62.69 20.79 6.66
CA ALA A 290 -62.45 21.65 5.50
C ALA A 290 -63.57 22.70 5.42
N ASN A 291 -63.41 23.80 6.15
CA ASN A 291 -64.46 24.79 6.33
C ASN A 291 -64.28 25.94 5.31
N PRO A 292 -65.28 26.21 4.45
CA PRO A 292 -65.20 27.31 3.50
C PRO A 292 -65.37 28.66 4.21
N GLY A 293 -64.68 29.68 3.73
CA GLY A 293 -64.81 31.08 4.13
C GLY A 293 -64.70 31.99 2.90
N PRO A 294 -64.84 33.32 3.05
CA PRO A 294 -64.73 34.24 1.92
C PRO A 294 -63.38 34.08 1.20
N ASN A 295 -63.43 33.64 -0.06
CA ASN A 295 -62.26 33.36 -0.91
C ASN A 295 -61.19 32.44 -0.28
N THR A 296 -61.57 31.58 0.67
CA THR A 296 -60.63 30.74 1.42
C THR A 296 -61.26 29.42 1.86
N ILE A 297 -60.42 28.42 2.13
CA ILE A 297 -60.79 27.18 2.80
C ILE A 297 -59.85 26.99 3.98
N THR A 298 -60.40 26.87 5.20
CA THR A 298 -59.62 26.52 6.39
C THR A 298 -59.66 25.02 6.61
N VAL A 299 -58.50 24.38 6.61
CA VAL A 299 -58.34 22.95 6.87
C VAL A 299 -57.68 22.74 8.22
N GLY A 300 -57.95 21.60 8.83
CA GLY A 300 -57.23 21.18 10.03
C GLY A 300 -57.34 19.69 10.28
N GLY A 301 -56.43 19.22 11.13
CA GLY A 301 -56.28 17.81 11.43
C GLY A 301 -55.01 17.55 12.23
N TRP A 302 -54.51 16.33 12.10
CA TRP A 302 -53.21 15.93 12.65
C TRP A 302 -52.51 14.94 11.72
N ALA A 303 -51.19 14.94 11.75
CA ALA A 303 -50.36 13.99 11.03
C ALA A 303 -49.07 13.76 11.81
N LEU A 304 -48.66 12.51 11.95
CA LEU A 304 -47.41 12.10 12.58
C LEU A 304 -46.73 11.02 11.75
N ASP A 305 -45.41 10.99 11.80
CA ASP A 305 -44.60 9.93 11.21
C ASP A 305 -43.96 9.10 12.32
N PRO A 306 -44.16 7.76 12.34
CA PRO A 306 -43.56 6.90 13.36
C PRO A 306 -42.02 6.98 13.45
N ASP A 307 -41.34 7.41 12.38
CA ASP A 307 -39.87 7.50 12.34
C ASP A 307 -39.31 8.76 13.03
N THR A 308 -40.14 9.73 13.42
CA THR A 308 -39.68 10.99 14.02
C THR A 308 -40.67 11.62 14.99
N SER A 309 -40.17 12.21 16.07
CA SER A 309 -40.98 13.03 16.99
C SER A 309 -41.10 14.49 16.55
N ALA A 310 -40.41 14.88 15.48
CA ALA A 310 -40.51 16.24 14.93
C ALA A 310 -41.78 16.38 14.07
N PRO A 311 -42.39 17.58 14.03
CA PRO A 311 -43.51 17.85 13.13
C PRO A 311 -43.18 17.53 11.67
N ILE A 312 -44.09 16.84 10.98
CA ILE A 312 -43.97 16.57 9.54
C ILE A 312 -44.71 17.58 8.68
N LYS A 313 -44.35 17.64 7.40
CA LYS A 313 -45.08 18.45 6.41
C LYS A 313 -46.40 17.77 6.06
N VAL A 314 -47.42 18.59 5.83
CA VAL A 314 -48.70 18.17 5.28
C VAL A 314 -48.93 18.94 3.98
N HIS A 315 -49.00 18.23 2.85
CA HIS A 315 -49.34 18.83 1.58
C HIS A 315 -50.87 18.87 1.43
N VAL A 316 -51.40 20.07 1.27
CA VAL A 316 -52.82 20.35 1.01
C VAL A 316 -52.97 20.64 -0.47
N TYR A 317 -53.81 19.89 -1.17
CA TYR A 317 -54.13 20.13 -2.57
C TYR A 317 -55.55 20.65 -2.69
N VAL A 318 -55.74 21.86 -3.20
CA VAL A 318 -57.04 22.40 -3.61
C VAL A 318 -57.10 22.34 -5.13
N ASP A 319 -57.93 21.45 -5.69
CA ASP A 319 -58.02 21.17 -7.12
C ASP A 319 -56.65 20.95 -7.79
N ASN A 320 -55.81 20.13 -7.14
CA ASN A 320 -54.43 19.82 -7.53
C ASN A 320 -53.40 20.96 -7.35
N THR A 321 -53.80 22.11 -6.81
CA THR A 321 -52.86 23.19 -6.45
C THR A 321 -52.32 22.98 -5.03
N PRO A 322 -51.01 22.79 -4.84
CA PRO A 322 -50.43 22.45 -3.54
C PRO A 322 -50.20 23.68 -2.65
N THR A 323 -50.43 23.50 -1.35
CA THR A 323 -49.96 24.35 -0.26
C THR A 323 -49.34 23.45 0.80
N VAL A 324 -48.27 23.90 1.46
CA VAL A 324 -47.61 23.11 2.50
C VAL A 324 -47.92 23.69 3.87
N LEU A 325 -48.42 22.84 4.76
CA LEU A 325 -48.54 23.12 6.20
C LEU A 325 -47.49 22.30 6.97
N LEU A 326 -47.20 22.72 8.19
CA LEU A 326 -46.42 21.95 9.15
C LEU A 326 -47.36 21.46 10.25
N ALA A 327 -47.25 20.19 10.64
CA ALA A 327 -48.05 19.60 11.70
C ALA A 327 -47.49 19.91 13.10
N ASP A 328 -47.24 21.19 13.41
CA ASP A 328 -46.51 21.61 14.62
C ASP A 328 -47.41 22.11 15.77
N GLY A 329 -48.73 22.06 15.59
CA GLY A 329 -49.73 22.39 16.61
C GLY A 329 -49.86 21.30 17.67
N ALA A 330 -50.23 21.69 18.89
CA ALA A 330 -50.36 20.77 20.02
C ALA A 330 -51.60 19.87 19.90
N ARG A 331 -51.41 18.55 20.09
CA ARG A 331 -52.40 17.48 20.12
C ARG A 331 -52.03 16.48 21.21
N SER A 332 -52.29 16.87 22.47
CA SER A 332 -52.00 16.03 23.64
C SER A 332 -52.79 14.71 23.64
N ASP A 333 -53.96 14.70 23.02
CA ASP A 333 -54.76 13.49 22.77
C ASP A 333 -54.03 12.47 21.89
N ILE A 334 -53.33 12.94 20.86
CA ILE A 334 -52.53 12.08 19.96
C ILE A 334 -51.24 11.63 20.65
N ALA A 335 -50.58 12.53 21.41
CA ALA A 335 -49.40 12.20 22.20
C ALA A 335 -49.65 11.05 23.20
N ALA A 336 -50.85 11.01 23.79
CA ALA A 336 -51.25 9.96 24.74
C ALA A 336 -51.41 8.58 24.09
N ILE A 337 -51.66 8.50 22.79
CA ILE A 337 -51.87 7.24 22.04
C ILE A 337 -50.57 6.75 21.42
N TYR A 338 -49.83 7.64 20.75
CA TYR A 338 -48.66 7.27 19.94
C TYR A 338 -47.33 7.49 20.65
N HIS A 339 -47.33 8.20 21.80
CA HIS A 339 -46.13 8.47 22.61
C HIS A 339 -44.96 9.11 21.83
N ASN A 340 -45.27 9.88 20.78
CA ASN A 340 -44.29 10.46 19.86
C ASN A 340 -44.20 12.00 19.96
N GLY A 341 -44.48 12.56 21.14
CA GLY A 341 -44.62 14.02 21.35
C GLY A 341 -46.01 14.55 21.03
N ASP A 342 -46.26 15.83 21.32
CA ASP A 342 -47.58 16.48 21.19
C ASP A 342 -47.69 17.45 20.01
N ARG A 343 -46.61 17.73 19.28
CA ARG A 343 -46.62 18.63 18.12
C ARG A 343 -46.90 17.87 16.83
N HIS A 344 -48.18 17.52 16.63
CA HIS A 344 -48.66 16.75 15.45
C HIS A 344 -49.95 17.30 14.84
N GLY A 345 -50.50 18.40 15.36
CA GLY A 345 -51.68 19.07 14.81
C GLY A 345 -51.32 20.03 13.68
N PHE A 346 -52.18 20.17 12.68
CA PHE A 346 -52.06 21.22 11.67
C PHE A 346 -53.39 21.99 11.54
N SER A 347 -53.28 23.26 11.20
CA SER A 347 -54.41 24.08 10.75
C SER A 347 -53.87 25.15 9.81
N GLY A 348 -54.63 25.48 8.76
CA GLY A 348 -54.23 26.51 7.82
C GLY A 348 -55.38 26.98 6.95
N THR A 349 -55.31 28.24 6.52
CA THR A 349 -56.29 28.85 5.61
C THR A 349 -55.65 28.98 4.23
N ILE A 350 -56.22 28.30 3.24
CA ILE A 350 -55.75 28.27 1.85
C ILE A 350 -56.65 29.17 1.00
N PRO A 351 -56.11 30.04 0.15
CA PRO A 351 -56.91 30.78 -0.83
C PRO A 351 -57.66 29.85 -1.77
N ALA A 352 -58.94 30.14 -2.01
CA ALA A 352 -59.79 29.40 -2.93
C ALA A 352 -60.80 30.36 -3.56
N THR A 353 -61.04 30.26 -4.86
CA THR A 353 -62.06 31.08 -5.53
C THR A 353 -63.46 30.68 -5.11
N ALA A 354 -64.48 31.44 -5.49
CA ALA A 354 -65.85 30.94 -5.34
C ALA A 354 -66.09 29.71 -6.24
N GLY A 355 -66.80 28.72 -5.71
CA GLY A 355 -67.05 27.46 -6.38
C GLY A 355 -66.85 26.23 -5.50
N THR A 356 -67.12 25.06 -6.07
CA THR A 356 -66.91 23.77 -5.42
C THR A 356 -65.48 23.30 -5.65
N HIS A 357 -64.78 22.98 -4.58
CA HIS A 357 -63.39 22.56 -4.57
C HIS A 357 -63.22 21.17 -3.95
N THR A 358 -62.30 20.38 -4.50
CA THR A 358 -61.82 19.15 -3.86
C THR A 358 -60.51 19.42 -3.13
N VAL A 359 -60.50 19.10 -1.84
CA VAL A 359 -59.35 19.29 -0.96
C VAL A 359 -58.82 17.93 -0.53
N CYS A 360 -57.58 17.59 -0.88
CA CYS A 360 -56.92 16.35 -0.48
C CYS A 360 -55.65 16.65 0.31
N LEU A 361 -55.45 15.95 1.43
CA LEU A 361 -54.29 16.15 2.30
C LEU A 361 -53.38 14.91 2.30
N TYR A 362 -52.08 15.13 2.17
CA TYR A 362 -51.05 14.10 2.28
C TYR A 362 -50.09 14.39 3.43
N GLY A 363 -49.91 13.43 4.33
CA GLY A 363 -48.81 13.44 5.29
C GLY A 363 -47.52 13.05 4.58
N ILE A 364 -46.47 13.87 4.72
CA ILE A 364 -45.21 13.69 4.01
C ILE A 364 -44.22 12.92 4.89
N ASN A 365 -43.79 11.78 4.37
CA ASN A 365 -42.92 10.84 5.08
C ASN A 365 -41.53 11.43 5.33
N THR A 366 -41.05 11.28 6.55
CA THR A 366 -39.80 11.84 7.07
C THR A 366 -39.13 10.79 7.97
N PRO A 367 -38.08 10.10 7.50
CA PRO A 367 -37.29 10.41 6.30
C PRO A 367 -37.99 10.01 4.98
N THR A 368 -37.51 10.50 3.84
CA THR A 368 -38.19 10.31 2.53
C THR A 368 -38.59 8.85 2.31
N GLY A 369 -39.86 8.66 1.94
CA GLY A 369 -40.49 7.37 1.72
C GLY A 369 -41.88 7.56 1.12
N THR A 370 -42.78 6.60 1.36
CA THR A 370 -44.14 6.64 0.83
C THR A 370 -45.00 7.59 1.66
N ASN A 371 -45.58 8.62 1.01
CA ASN A 371 -46.50 9.55 1.65
C ASN A 371 -47.90 8.95 1.83
N THR A 372 -48.64 9.39 2.85
CA THR A 372 -49.99 8.89 3.15
C THR A 372 -51.06 9.89 2.76
N LEU A 373 -52.07 9.46 2.00
CA LEU A 373 -53.31 10.23 1.82
C LEU A 373 -54.10 10.22 3.14
N LEU A 374 -54.18 11.37 3.80
CA LEU A 374 -54.93 11.54 5.06
C LEU A 374 -56.45 11.62 4.81
N GLY A 375 -56.84 12.03 3.60
CA GLY A 375 -58.23 12.06 3.15
C GLY A 375 -58.48 13.14 2.10
N CYS A 376 -59.68 13.09 1.51
CA CYS A 376 -60.20 14.12 0.61
C CYS A 376 -61.60 14.56 1.05
N LYS A 377 -61.91 15.85 0.94
CA LYS A 377 -63.24 16.44 1.21
C LYS A 377 -63.60 17.42 0.10
N THR A 378 -64.89 17.50 -0.22
CA THR A 378 -65.44 18.51 -1.13
C THR A 378 -66.08 19.62 -0.31
N THR A 379 -65.83 20.87 -0.68
CA THR A 379 -66.40 22.05 -0.01
C THR A 379 -66.75 23.13 -1.04
N THR A 380 -67.71 24.00 -0.72
CA THR A 380 -68.16 25.07 -1.63
C THR A 380 -67.89 26.43 -0.98
N VAL A 381 -67.12 27.26 -1.69
CA VAL A 381 -66.83 28.64 -1.31
C VAL A 381 -67.85 29.54 -1.97
N ASP A 382 -68.63 30.26 -1.16
CA ASP A 382 -69.63 31.20 -1.64
C ASP A 382 -68.99 32.51 -2.13
N ASN A 383 -69.61 33.15 -3.11
CA ASN A 383 -69.24 34.51 -3.48
C ASN A 383 -69.51 35.45 -2.29
N PRO A 384 -68.55 36.30 -1.89
CA PRO A 384 -68.85 37.35 -0.94
C PRO A 384 -69.94 38.24 -1.55
N SER A 385 -71.06 38.36 -0.82
CA SER A 385 -72.24 39.16 -1.17
C SER A 385 -71.94 40.65 -1.20
#